data_AF-X1U4B3-F1
#
_entry.id   AF-X1U4B3-F1
#
_cell.length_a   1.000
_cell.length_b   1.000
_cell.length_c   1.000
_cell.angle_alpha   90.00
_cell.angle_beta   90.00
_cell.angle_gamma   90.00
#
_symmetry.space_group_name_H-M   'P 1'
#
loop_
_entity.id
_entity.type
_entity.pdbx_description
1 polymer ?
#
loop_
_entity_poly.entity_id
_entity_poly.type
_entity_poly.pdbx_seq_one_letter_code
_entity_poly.pdbx_strand_id
1 'polypeptide(L)'
;MTDIHGEYKSALHRAHASDAAVRDEEERARREKRPISPERIEAMTEFYLVRIPYKELKMRYASFTRYFGHLKRLGWVEETGKTEPSAIQDDYPPAPPRVFYRLTDAGWKASLAEVSNPVRTLYPQFDAAYAKTKRKLYQYA
;
A
#
# COMPACT_ATOMS: atom_id res chain seq x y z
N MET A 1 -13.43 0.43 7.58
CA MET A 1 -12.41 0.50 6.49
C MET A 1 -11.38 1.60 6.72
N THR A 2 -11.72 2.66 7.48
CA THR A 2 -10.78 3.70 7.93
C THR A 2 -9.58 3.14 8.70
N ASP A 3 -9.78 2.12 9.53
CA ASP A 3 -8.69 1.53 10.33
C ASP A 3 -7.65 0.83 9.44
N ILE A 4 -8.11 -0.04 8.52
CA ILE A 4 -7.23 -0.69 7.53
C ILE A 4 -6.51 0.36 6.65
N HIS A 5 -7.18 1.45 6.31
CA HIS A 5 -6.55 2.56 5.59
C HIS A 5 -5.43 3.22 6.41
N GLY A 6 -5.65 3.45 7.70
CA GLY A 6 -4.64 3.97 8.63
C GLY A 6 -3.42 3.05 8.71
N GLU A 7 -3.65 1.76 8.93
CA GLU A 7 -2.57 0.75 8.98
C GLU A 7 -1.80 0.66 7.67
N TYR A 8 -2.52 0.63 6.54
CA TYR A 8 -1.91 0.61 5.23
C TYR A 8 -1.04 1.85 4.97
N LYS A 9 -1.52 3.04 5.38
CA LYS A 9 -0.77 4.28 5.24
C LYS A 9 0.46 4.32 6.14
N SER A 10 0.34 3.83 7.37
CA SER A 10 1.48 3.66 8.29
C SER A 10 2.49 2.65 7.75
N ALA A 11 2.04 1.56 7.11
CA ALA A 11 2.92 0.58 6.47
C ALA A 11 3.64 1.18 5.26
N LEU A 12 2.95 1.92 4.38
CA LEU A 12 3.57 2.66 3.28
C LEU A 12 4.61 3.67 3.79
N HIS A 13 4.33 4.34 4.90
CA HIS A 13 5.27 5.27 5.51
C HIS A 13 6.55 4.60 5.97
N ARG A 14 6.42 3.48 6.69
CA ARG A 14 7.56 2.67 7.13
C ARG A 14 8.36 2.10 5.96
N ALA A 15 7.68 1.56 4.94
CA ALA A 15 8.32 1.03 3.75
C ALA A 15 9.13 2.11 3.02
N HIS A 16 8.56 3.30 2.81
CA HIS A 16 9.27 4.38 2.13
C HIS A 16 10.49 4.88 2.93
N ALA A 17 10.37 5.00 4.25
CA ALA A 17 11.48 5.39 5.10
C ALA A 17 12.61 4.35 5.10
N SER A 18 12.26 3.06 5.17
CA SER A 18 13.22 1.95 5.12
C SER A 18 13.92 1.87 3.75
N ASP A 19 13.17 1.96 2.65
CA ASP A 19 13.75 1.99 1.30
C ASP A 19 14.73 3.15 1.11
N ALA A 20 14.41 4.33 1.64
CA ALA A 20 15.30 5.48 1.59
C ALA A 20 16.58 5.25 2.41
N ALA A 21 16.45 4.67 3.60
CA ALA A 21 17.58 4.32 4.46
C ALA A 21 18.52 3.30 3.82
N VAL A 22 17.97 2.24 3.21
CA VAL A 22 18.75 1.22 2.50
C VAL A 22 19.54 1.85 1.36
N ARG A 23 18.89 2.65 0.50
CA ARG A 23 19.58 3.31 -0.62
C ARG A 23 20.70 4.24 -0.17
N ASP A 24 20.46 5.05 0.85
CA ASP A 24 21.48 5.97 1.38
C ASP A 24 22.66 5.20 1.99
N GLU A 25 22.39 4.11 2.72
CA GLU A 25 23.42 3.25 3.27
C GLU A 25 24.23 2.53 2.17
N GLU A 26 23.58 1.97 1.16
CA GLU A 26 24.24 1.35 0.01
C GLU A 26 25.18 2.34 -0.69
N GLU A 27 24.72 3.58 -0.91
CA GLU A 27 25.53 4.63 -1.52
C GLU A 27 26.74 5.02 -0.65
N ARG A 28 26.54 5.19 0.66
CA ARG A 28 27.61 5.56 1.60
C ARG A 28 28.62 4.42 1.76
N ALA A 29 28.15 3.19 1.94
CA ALA A 29 28.99 2.01 2.05
C ALA A 29 29.88 1.84 0.82
N ARG A 30 29.32 2.07 -0.38
CA ARG A 30 30.07 2.07 -1.64
C ARG A 30 31.13 3.17 -1.69
N ARG A 31 30.81 4.40 -1.26
CA ARG A 31 31.77 5.52 -1.23
C ARG A 31 32.90 5.29 -0.22
N GLU A 32 32.56 4.77 0.95
CA GLU A 32 33.48 4.52 2.07
C GLU A 32 34.21 3.17 1.94
N LYS A 33 33.90 2.36 0.92
CA LYS A 33 34.44 1.01 0.69
C LYS A 33 34.33 0.10 1.92
N ARG A 34 33.19 0.19 2.61
CA ARG A 34 32.88 -0.61 3.79
C ARG A 34 31.69 -1.54 3.52
N PRO A 35 31.49 -2.60 4.33
CA PRO A 35 30.26 -3.37 4.29
C PRO A 35 29.05 -2.52 4.70
N ILE A 36 27.88 -2.92 4.22
CA ILE A 36 26.58 -2.39 4.64
C ILE A 36 26.35 -2.75 6.11
N SER A 37 25.92 -1.78 6.92
CA SER A 37 25.61 -1.97 8.34
C SER A 37 24.10 -1.92 8.56
N PRO A 38 23.48 -3.02 9.05
CA PRO A 38 22.07 -3.04 9.43
C PRO A 38 21.69 -1.97 10.46
N GLU A 39 22.56 -1.73 11.44
CA GLU A 39 22.34 -0.77 12.52
C GLU A 39 22.25 0.67 11.98
N ARG A 40 23.03 0.97 10.93
CA ARG A 40 22.94 2.27 10.23
C ARG A 40 21.65 2.41 9.45
N ILE A 41 21.15 1.32 8.84
CA ILE A 41 19.87 1.31 8.15
C ILE A 41 18.74 1.59 9.14
N GLU A 42 18.75 0.96 10.31
CA GLU A 42 17.74 1.18 11.35
C GLU A 42 17.74 2.63 11.84
N ALA A 43 18.90 3.16 12.23
CA ALA A 43 19.03 4.56 12.66
C ALA A 43 18.59 5.55 11.57
N MET A 44 18.91 5.26 10.31
CA MET A 44 18.50 6.10 9.19
C MET A 44 17.00 5.95 8.86
N THR A 45 16.42 4.77 9.08
CA THR A 45 14.99 4.54 8.95
C THR A 45 14.22 5.38 9.96
N GLU A 46 14.63 5.40 11.22
CA GLU A 46 14.05 6.27 12.26
C GLU A 46 14.20 7.74 11.90
N PHE A 47 15.39 8.15 11.44
CA PHE A 47 15.67 9.50 10.98
C PHE A 47 14.72 9.95 9.87
N TYR A 48 14.42 9.08 8.91
CA TYR A 48 13.50 9.34 7.81
C TYR A 48 12.03 9.31 8.26
N LEU A 49 11.64 8.40 9.15
CA LEU A 49 10.28 8.34 9.69
C LEU A 49 9.85 9.63 10.39
N VAL A 50 10.77 10.30 11.08
CA VAL A 50 10.49 11.60 11.73
C VAL A 50 10.36 12.73 10.70
N ARG A 51 11.05 12.64 9.56
CA ARG A 51 11.14 13.72 8.57
C ARG A 51 10.19 13.59 7.40
N ILE A 52 9.86 12.38 6.97
CA ILE A 52 8.91 12.14 5.91
C ILE A 52 7.53 12.46 6.46
N PRO A 53 6.81 13.44 5.90
CA PRO A 53 5.49 13.75 6.39
C PRO A 53 4.55 12.59 6.08
N TYR A 54 3.91 12.05 7.13
CA TYR A 54 2.93 10.98 7.01
C TYR A 54 1.83 11.28 5.96
N LYS A 55 1.48 12.56 5.78
CA LYS A 55 0.44 13.00 4.84
C LYS A 55 0.91 13.09 3.38
N GLU A 56 2.20 13.13 3.10
CA GLU A 56 2.74 13.31 1.74
C GLU A 56 2.73 12.03 0.90
N LEU A 57 2.77 10.87 1.56
CA LEU A 57 2.66 9.60 0.85
C LEU A 57 1.24 9.45 0.29
N LYS A 58 1.19 9.52 -1.04
CA LYS A 58 0.07 9.95 -1.90
C LYS A 58 -1.26 9.16 -1.80
N MET A 59 -1.43 8.24 -0.86
CA MET A 59 -2.66 7.46 -0.80
C MET A 59 -3.78 8.23 -0.09
N ARG A 60 -4.79 8.63 -0.86
CA ARG A 60 -6.05 9.20 -0.35
C ARG A 60 -7.00 8.05 0.04
N TYR A 61 -7.90 8.30 1.00
CA TYR A 61 -8.90 7.31 1.44
C TYR A 61 -9.70 6.72 0.27
N ALA A 62 -10.18 7.56 -0.65
CA ALA A 62 -10.91 7.11 -1.85
C ALA A 62 -10.08 6.21 -2.78
N SER A 63 -8.75 6.39 -2.82
CA SER A 63 -7.86 5.50 -3.56
C SER A 63 -7.76 4.14 -2.87
N PHE A 64 -7.65 4.14 -1.54
CA PHE A 64 -7.60 2.91 -0.75
C PHE A 64 -8.89 2.11 -0.83
N THR A 65 -10.07 2.75 -0.71
CA THR A 65 -11.35 2.05 -0.79
C THR A 65 -11.54 1.33 -2.13
N ARG A 66 -11.13 1.98 -3.23
CA ARG A 66 -11.12 1.37 -4.57
C ARG A 66 -10.12 0.22 -4.66
N TYR A 67 -8.89 0.43 -4.17
CA TYR A 67 -7.85 -0.60 -4.11
C TYR A 67 -8.33 -1.85 -3.35
N PHE A 68 -8.84 -1.68 -2.13
CA PHE A 68 -9.34 -2.79 -1.31
C PHE A 68 -10.54 -3.50 -1.97
N GLY A 69 -11.41 -2.75 -2.65
CA GLY A 69 -12.49 -3.31 -3.47
C GLY A 69 -11.99 -4.16 -4.65
N HIS A 70 -10.77 -3.94 -5.16
CA HIS A 70 -10.16 -4.86 -6.13
C HIS A 70 -9.75 -6.17 -5.45
N LEU A 71 -9.14 -6.12 -4.26
CA LEU A 71 -8.77 -7.32 -3.51
C LEU A 71 -9.99 -8.21 -3.17
N LYS A 72 -11.12 -7.58 -2.77
CA LYS A 72 -12.38 -8.31 -2.55
C LYS A 72 -12.84 -9.01 -3.82
N ARG A 73 -12.83 -8.32 -4.96
CA ARG A 73 -13.28 -8.89 -6.25
C ARG A 73 -12.37 -9.98 -6.80
N LEU A 74 -11.08 -9.93 -6.48
CA LEU A 74 -10.13 -11.00 -6.78
C LEU A 74 -10.29 -12.21 -5.85
N GLY A 75 -11.14 -12.13 -4.83
CA GLY A 75 -11.27 -13.18 -3.82
C GLY A 75 -10.04 -13.35 -2.95
N TRP A 76 -9.16 -12.35 -2.89
CA TRP A 76 -7.92 -12.40 -2.09
C TRP A 76 -8.16 -12.13 -0.61
N VAL A 77 -9.27 -11.46 -0.29
CA VAL A 77 -9.70 -11.21 1.07
C VAL A 77 -11.16 -11.61 1.24
N GLU A 78 -11.48 -12.11 2.43
CA GLU A 78 -12.84 -12.46 2.82
C GLU A 78 -13.16 -11.94 4.21
N GLU A 79 -14.46 -11.74 4.48
CA GLU A 79 -14.94 -11.32 5.78
C GLU A 79 -14.82 -12.49 6.76
N THR A 80 -14.33 -12.21 7.96
CA THR A 80 -14.15 -13.24 9.01
C THR A 80 -15.44 -13.58 9.75
N GLY A 81 -16.52 -12.84 9.49
CA GLY A 81 -17.76 -12.88 10.28
C GLY A 81 -17.67 -12.13 11.62
N LYS A 82 -16.49 -11.64 12.02
CA LYS A 82 -16.31 -10.83 13.22
C LYS A 82 -16.55 -9.35 12.92
N THR A 83 -17.27 -8.69 13.83
CA THR A 83 -17.56 -7.26 13.76
C THR A 83 -17.38 -6.59 15.11
N GLU A 84 -17.04 -5.30 15.10
CA GLU A 84 -16.97 -4.46 16.30
C GLU A 84 -17.70 -3.13 16.06
N PRO A 85 -18.20 -2.45 17.11
CA PRO A 85 -18.69 -1.09 16.98
C PRO A 85 -17.63 -0.18 16.33
N SER A 86 -18.05 0.60 15.35
CA SER A 86 -17.19 1.62 14.75
C SER A 86 -17.27 2.93 15.54
N ALA A 87 -16.19 3.72 15.53
CA ALA A 87 -16.16 4.97 16.29
C ALA A 87 -17.23 5.99 15.83
N ILE A 88 -17.66 5.90 14.56
CA ILE A 88 -18.74 6.75 14.05
C ILE A 88 -20.11 6.36 14.63
N GLN A 89 -20.27 5.14 15.17
CA GLN A 89 -21.51 4.74 15.82
C GLN A 89 -21.75 5.43 17.16
N ASP A 90 -20.70 6.01 17.76
CA ASP A 90 -20.84 6.82 18.98
C ASP A 90 -21.69 8.08 18.71
N ASP A 91 -21.51 8.71 17.54
CA ASP A 91 -22.27 9.91 17.12
C ASP A 91 -23.45 9.58 16.19
N TYR A 92 -23.38 8.48 15.44
CA TYR A 92 -24.39 8.06 14.47
C TYR A 92 -24.63 6.54 14.55
N PRO A 93 -25.50 6.08 15.47
CA PRO A 93 -25.73 4.64 15.73
C PRO A 93 -26.07 3.78 14.50
N PRO A 94 -26.79 4.29 13.47
CA PRO A 94 -27.06 3.54 12.24
C PRO A 94 -25.84 3.31 11.34
N ALA A 95 -24.68 3.91 11.64
CA ALA A 95 -23.46 3.71 10.88
C ALA A 95 -23.05 2.22 10.84
N PRO A 96 -22.36 1.77 9.79
CA PRO A 96 -21.91 0.39 9.72
C PRO A 96 -20.84 0.08 10.79
N PRO A 97 -20.82 -1.16 11.33
CA PRO A 97 -19.77 -1.59 12.24
C PRO A 97 -18.43 -1.77 11.53
N ARG A 98 -17.36 -1.93 12.30
CA ARG A 98 -16.07 -2.42 11.80
C ARG A 98 -16.22 -3.90 11.42
N VAL A 99 -15.73 -4.25 10.25
CA VAL A 99 -15.72 -5.63 9.73
C VAL A 99 -14.28 -6.08 9.58
N PHE A 100 -13.97 -7.25 10.11
CA PHE A 100 -12.63 -7.83 10.04
C PHE A 100 -12.50 -8.74 8.81
N TYR A 101 -11.39 -8.57 8.10
CA TYR A 101 -11.04 -9.34 6.91
C TYR A 101 -9.80 -10.20 7.17
N ARG A 102 -9.72 -11.33 6.47
CA ARG A 102 -8.50 -12.15 6.40
C ARG A 102 -8.12 -12.42 4.95
N LEU A 103 -6.86 -12.75 4.71
CA LEU A 103 -6.41 -13.27 3.43
C LEU A 103 -6.97 -14.68 3.22
N THR A 104 -7.42 -14.95 2.00
CA THR A 104 -7.74 -16.30 1.53
C THR A 104 -6.45 -16.99 1.07
N ASP A 105 -6.52 -18.29 0.76
CA ASP A 105 -5.40 -19.01 0.12
C ASP A 105 -4.95 -18.35 -1.18
N ALA A 106 -5.90 -17.81 -1.97
CA ALA A 106 -5.59 -17.08 -3.19
C ALA A 106 -4.87 -15.76 -2.88
N GLY A 107 -5.28 -15.06 -1.82
CA GLY A 107 -4.61 -13.85 -1.35
C GLY A 107 -3.19 -14.10 -0.87
N TRP A 108 -2.95 -15.21 -0.16
CA TRP A 108 -1.60 -15.62 0.27
C TRP A 108 -0.68 -16.01 -0.89
N LYS A 109 -1.24 -16.60 -1.95
CA LYS A 109 -0.49 -17.03 -3.15
C LYS A 109 -0.29 -15.91 -4.17
N ALA A 110 -0.97 -14.77 -4.02
CA ALA A 110 -0.83 -13.65 -4.94
C ALA A 110 0.61 -13.12 -4.96
N SER A 111 1.16 -12.96 -6.15
CA SER A 111 2.51 -12.43 -6.33
C SER A 111 2.58 -10.92 -6.05
N LEU A 112 3.78 -10.41 -5.74
CA LEU A 112 4.01 -8.98 -5.59
C LEU A 112 3.59 -8.18 -6.84
N ALA A 113 3.78 -8.75 -8.03
CA ALA A 113 3.37 -8.11 -9.28
C ALA A 113 1.85 -7.93 -9.37
N GLU A 114 1.09 -8.95 -8.99
CA GLU A 114 -0.37 -8.90 -8.98
C GLU A 114 -0.88 -7.94 -7.90
N VAL A 115 -0.31 -7.99 -6.69
CA VAL A 115 -0.68 -7.09 -5.59
C VAL A 115 -0.33 -5.64 -5.92
N SER A 116 0.76 -5.38 -6.64
CA SER A 116 1.15 -4.02 -7.05
C SER A 116 0.15 -3.38 -8.03
N ASN A 117 -0.57 -4.19 -8.81
CA ASN A 117 -1.53 -3.72 -9.80
C ASN A 117 -2.74 -4.66 -9.93
N PRO A 118 -3.62 -4.70 -8.92
CA PRO A 118 -4.76 -5.62 -8.90
C PRO A 118 -5.80 -5.29 -9.97
N VAL A 119 -5.78 -4.06 -10.52
CA VAL A 119 -6.63 -3.69 -11.66
C VAL A 119 -6.25 -4.49 -12.90
N ARG A 120 -4.95 -4.67 -13.16
CA ARG A 120 -4.47 -5.44 -14.29
C ARG A 120 -4.75 -6.94 -14.12
N THR A 121 -4.73 -7.44 -12.89
CA THR A 121 -5.14 -8.82 -12.58
C THR A 121 -6.64 -9.02 -12.83
N LEU A 122 -7.49 -8.07 -12.41
CA LEU A 122 -8.94 -8.12 -12.65
C LEU A 122 -9.32 -7.94 -14.13
N TYR A 123 -8.55 -7.13 -14.85
CA TYR A 123 -8.84 -6.76 -16.23
C TYR A 123 -7.58 -6.94 -17.09
N PRO A 124 -7.21 -8.18 -17.44
CA PRO A 124 -6.00 -8.47 -18.20
C PRO A 124 -5.95 -7.78 -19.57
N GLN A 125 -7.11 -7.44 -20.15
CA GLN A 125 -7.23 -6.69 -21.41
C GLN A 125 -6.68 -5.26 -21.34
N PHE A 126 -6.53 -4.68 -20.14
CA PHE A 126 -5.88 -3.38 -19.95
C PHE A 126 -4.37 -3.56 -19.75
N ASP A 127 -3.75 -4.15 -20.76
CA ASP A 127 -2.34 -4.47 -20.77
C ASP A 127 -1.45 -3.25 -21.14
N ALA A 128 -0.15 -3.51 -21.30
CA ALA A 128 0.81 -2.48 -21.68
C ALA A 128 0.52 -1.89 -23.08
N ALA A 129 -0.02 -2.69 -24.00
CA ALA A 129 -0.38 -2.23 -25.33
C ALA A 129 -1.55 -1.24 -25.25
N TYR A 130 -2.61 -1.58 -24.50
CA TYR A 130 -3.73 -0.69 -24.22
C TYR A 130 -3.27 0.64 -23.60
N ALA A 131 -2.40 0.58 -22.58
CA ALA A 131 -1.86 1.77 -21.93
C ALA A 131 -1.04 2.65 -22.90
N LYS A 132 -0.26 2.04 -23.80
CA LYS A 132 0.50 2.75 -24.82
C LYS A 132 -0.41 3.47 -25.82
N THR A 133 -1.51 2.84 -26.23
CA THR A 133 -2.51 3.45 -27.13
C THR A 133 -3.18 4.65 -26.48
N LYS A 134 -3.54 4.56 -25.20
CA LYS A 134 -4.12 5.68 -24.45
C LYS A 134 -3.15 6.84 -24.24
N ARG A 135 -1.87 6.57 -23.92
CA ARG A 135 -0.85 7.63 -23.78
C ARG A 135 -0.66 8.45 -25.04
N LYS A 136 -0.70 7.81 -26.22
CA LYS A 136 -0.62 8.53 -27.51
C LYS A 136 -1.79 9.48 -27.71
N LEU A 137 -3.01 9.08 -27.35
CA LEU A 137 -4.20 9.94 -27.51
C LEU A 137 -4.13 11.24 -26.72
N TYR A 138 -3.50 11.24 -25.54
CA TYR A 138 -3.32 12.45 -24.71
C TYR A 138 -2.18 13.36 -25.17
N GLN A 139 -1.34 12.95 -26.12
CA GLN A 139 -0.28 13.81 -26.67
C GLN A 139 -0.76 14.63 -27.88
N TYR A 140 -1.98 14.37 -28.38
CA TYR A 140 -2.57 15.06 -29.52
C TYR A 140 -3.86 15.83 -29.16
N ALA A 141 -4.10 16.06 -27.87
CA ALA A 141 -5.20 16.86 -27.34
C ALA A 141 -4.63 17.95 -26.43
#